data_AF-A0A810L1S3-F1
#
_entry.id   AF-A0A810L1S3-F1
#
_cell.length_a   1.000
_cell.length_b   1.000
_cell.length_c   1.000
_cell.angle_alpha   90.00
_cell.angle_beta   90.00
_cell.angle_gamma   90.00
#
_symmetry.space_group_name_H-M   'P 1'
#
loop_
_entity.id
_entity.type
_entity.pdbx_description
1 polymer ?
#
loop_
_entity_poly.entity_id
_entity_poly.type
_entity_poly.pdbx_seq_one_letter_code
_entity_poly.pdbx_strand_id
1 'polypeptide(L)'
;MDTTPIHDIEPIHDTGPVHDTEPVHGTERDLDSERMLDGPRVLGGTPSSGYGTEQILATFLDFYRRLGHEPLPGGSLIPPPGDPVLFTTSGVHPLVRHLETGRHPLGGRLVNVQRCLRTTDLDEVGDDRHYTLFEMLGSWSFGDYSHEQSLRWGYELLTDGFGLRPDRLYVTVFGGSDELGPDDESERTWTELGVPVELEPENWWSLGPTGPCGPDSEIHVWTGDGTPTGTPGTDSRWMELWNHVEMRYRRLPDGSLEPLPRRVVDTGMGLERLVTLLSGVSTGYDTDLFLPWLSTARRLWGVHGPTERVVSDHLRSVVALLGDGVRPGPTGRGYVPRRLIRRVLTRLWREDETHSLSDLPDEVITETLRHFRQDPRTPVRGVLLDEQRRFGELVRRGRRVLGRYRGRPLTDDDLHYLHDTHGLPPEVVTDLYEGVSA
;
A
#
# COMPACT_ATOMS: atom_id res chain seq x y z
N MET A 1 -10.83 -40.84 49.22
CA MET A 1 -12.05 -41.66 49.29
C MET A 1 -12.61 -41.67 47.87
N ASP A 2 -11.98 -42.43 46.97
CA ASP A 2 -12.17 -43.90 46.75
C ASP A 2 -13.40 -44.15 45.88
N THR A 3 -13.42 -44.99 44.84
CA THR A 3 -12.44 -45.87 44.17
C THR A 3 -13.14 -46.41 42.91
N THR A 4 -12.38 -46.76 41.88
CA THR A 4 -12.77 -47.59 40.72
C THR A 4 -13.14 -49.03 41.15
N PRO A 5 -13.80 -49.84 40.29
CA PRO A 5 -13.08 -50.93 39.59
C PRO A 5 -13.61 -51.17 38.14
N ILE A 6 -12.80 -51.27 37.07
CA ILE A 6 -11.99 -52.40 36.53
C ILE A 6 -12.66 -53.78 36.53
N HIS A 7 -12.86 -54.33 35.33
CA HIS A 7 -12.79 -55.76 35.04
C HIS A 7 -12.03 -55.98 33.71
N ASP A 8 -10.91 -56.71 33.82
CA ASP A 8 -10.12 -57.32 32.74
C ASP A 8 -10.79 -58.59 32.17
N ILE A 9 -10.39 -58.99 30.96
CA ILE A 9 -9.88 -60.35 30.60
C ILE A 9 -9.48 -60.37 29.10
N GLU A 10 -8.25 -60.84 28.84
CA GLU A 10 -7.52 -61.04 27.57
C GLU A 10 -7.91 -62.36 26.80
N PRO A 11 -7.05 -62.99 25.95
CA PRO A 11 -6.83 -62.75 24.52
C PRO A 11 -7.05 -64.02 23.66
N ILE A 12 -7.00 -63.94 22.32
CA ILE A 12 -6.91 -65.13 21.45
C ILE A 12 -5.84 -64.94 20.37
N HIS A 13 -4.88 -65.88 20.39
CA HIS A 13 -3.89 -66.20 19.36
C HIS A 13 -4.53 -66.89 18.14
N ASP A 14 -4.00 -66.66 16.93
CA ASP A 14 -3.73 -67.76 16.00
C ASP A 14 -2.61 -67.41 15.00
N THR A 15 -2.12 -68.44 14.31
CA THR A 15 -0.72 -68.77 14.02
C THR A 15 -0.35 -68.73 12.54
N GLY A 16 0.89 -68.28 12.24
CA GLY A 16 1.85 -68.61 11.14
C GLY A 16 1.42 -68.97 9.69
N PRO A 17 2.38 -69.21 8.75
CA PRO A 17 3.81 -69.43 8.96
C PRO A 17 4.80 -68.61 8.10
N VAL A 18 6.04 -68.74 8.57
CA VAL A 18 7.40 -68.32 8.21
C VAL A 18 7.93 -68.76 6.83
N HIS A 19 8.81 -67.94 6.23
CA HIS A 19 10.12 -68.27 5.61
C HIS A 19 10.93 -66.95 5.44
N ASP A 20 12.04 -66.73 6.19
CA ASP A 20 13.46 -67.09 5.87
C ASP A 20 13.96 -66.38 4.60
N THR A 21 15.05 -65.60 4.51
CA THR A 21 16.35 -65.57 5.20
C THR A 21 17.14 -64.27 4.87
N GLU A 22 17.73 -63.64 5.90
CA GLU A 22 19.13 -63.16 6.05
C GLU A 22 19.83 -62.10 5.13
N PRO A 23 20.93 -61.44 5.61
CA PRO A 23 21.09 -59.98 5.60
C PRO A 23 22.36 -59.48 4.85
N VAL A 24 22.52 -58.16 4.68
CA VAL A 24 23.84 -57.56 4.36
C VAL A 24 24.06 -56.22 5.08
N HIS A 25 25.22 -56.14 5.72
CA HIS A 25 25.84 -55.01 6.40
C HIS A 25 26.14 -53.78 5.52
N GLY A 26 26.06 -52.60 6.15
CA GLY A 26 27.15 -51.63 6.20
C GLY A 26 27.23 -50.56 5.10
N THR A 27 27.12 -49.29 5.47
CA THR A 27 28.26 -48.35 5.64
C THR A 27 27.76 -46.90 5.72
N GLU A 28 28.30 -46.15 6.68
CA GLU A 28 28.32 -44.68 6.65
C GLU A 28 29.01 -44.18 5.38
N ARG A 29 28.50 -43.10 4.78
CA ARG A 29 29.33 -42.07 4.16
C ARG A 29 28.59 -40.75 3.96
N ASP A 30 29.33 -39.72 4.33
CA ASP A 30 29.14 -38.29 4.27
C ASP A 30 29.02 -37.70 2.84
N LEU A 31 28.42 -36.50 2.79
CA LEU A 31 28.54 -35.42 1.79
C LEU A 31 27.95 -35.62 0.38
N ASP A 32 26.95 -34.80 0.03
CA ASP A 32 27.17 -33.74 -0.96
C ASP A 32 26.00 -32.73 -1.02
N SER A 33 26.35 -31.50 -0.71
CA SER A 33 25.65 -30.25 -1.00
C SER A 33 25.79 -29.92 -2.49
N GLU A 34 24.69 -29.89 -3.23
CA GLU A 34 24.47 -29.04 -4.43
C GLU A 34 23.18 -29.49 -5.14
N ARG A 35 22.08 -28.77 -4.94
CA ARG A 35 21.06 -28.62 -5.97
C ARG A 35 20.65 -27.16 -6.03
N MET A 36 21.36 -26.48 -6.93
CA MET A 36 21.06 -25.15 -7.44
C MET A 36 19.59 -25.02 -7.86
N LEU A 37 19.10 -23.81 -7.60
CA LEU A 37 17.84 -23.22 -7.99
C LEU A 37 17.68 -23.22 -9.52
N ASP A 38 16.65 -23.90 -10.02
CA ASP A 38 16.13 -23.66 -11.37
C ASP A 38 14.88 -22.78 -11.22
N GLY A 39 15.02 -21.50 -11.57
CA GLY A 39 13.92 -20.53 -11.56
C GLY A 39 12.86 -20.83 -12.64
N PRO A 40 11.63 -20.31 -12.50
CA PRO A 40 10.54 -20.63 -13.42
C PRO A 40 10.77 -20.04 -14.83
N ARG A 41 10.51 -20.86 -15.85
CA ARG A 41 10.62 -20.51 -17.28
C ARG A 41 9.52 -19.53 -17.71
N VAL A 42 9.93 -18.39 -18.25
CA VAL A 42 9.07 -17.36 -18.86
C VAL A 42 8.60 -17.80 -20.25
N LEU A 43 7.28 -17.76 -20.49
CA LEU A 43 6.68 -17.94 -21.83
C LEU A 43 6.49 -16.57 -22.52
N GLY A 44 7.38 -16.28 -23.46
CA GLY A 44 7.12 -15.61 -24.76
C GLY A 44 6.51 -14.20 -24.83
N GLY A 45 7.37 -13.19 -25.02
CA GLY A 45 7.06 -11.88 -25.64
C GLY A 45 8.06 -10.77 -25.26
N THR A 46 8.76 -10.15 -26.20
CA THR A 46 9.78 -9.09 -25.99
C THR A 46 9.35 -7.72 -26.54
N PRO A 47 9.93 -6.57 -26.10
CA PRO A 47 10.89 -6.33 -25.01
C PRO A 47 10.54 -5.16 -24.05
N SER A 48 10.66 -5.36 -22.73
CA SER A 48 11.47 -4.49 -21.86
C SER A 48 11.89 -5.31 -20.63
N SER A 49 13.14 -5.18 -20.20
CA SER A 49 13.74 -5.96 -19.12
C SER A 49 13.32 -5.45 -17.73
N GLY A 50 12.03 -5.24 -17.51
CA GLY A 50 11.46 -4.83 -16.23
C GLY A 50 10.72 -5.98 -15.54
N TYR A 51 10.69 -5.97 -14.21
CA TYR A 51 9.79 -6.84 -13.46
C TYR A 51 8.34 -6.37 -13.69
N GLY A 52 7.44 -7.28 -14.11
CA GLY A 52 6.00 -6.99 -14.13
C GLY A 52 5.44 -6.89 -12.71
N THR A 53 4.39 -6.09 -12.49
CA THR A 53 3.80 -5.88 -11.15
C THR A 53 3.43 -7.21 -10.47
N GLU A 54 2.79 -8.14 -11.19
CA GLU A 54 2.44 -9.46 -10.64
C GLU A 54 3.67 -10.28 -10.23
N GLN A 55 4.79 -10.15 -10.95
CA GLN A 55 6.03 -10.81 -10.59
C GLN A 55 6.64 -10.20 -9.33
N ILE A 56 6.57 -8.88 -9.16
CA ILE A 56 7.04 -8.17 -7.95
C ILE A 56 6.25 -8.64 -6.74
N LEU A 57 4.92 -8.67 -6.85
CA LEU A 57 4.02 -9.14 -5.80
C LEU A 57 4.29 -10.60 -5.43
N ALA A 58 4.48 -11.47 -6.44
CA ALA A 58 4.81 -12.87 -6.22
C ALA A 58 6.16 -13.03 -5.51
N THR A 59 7.21 -12.33 -5.96
CA THR A 59 8.54 -12.35 -5.34
C THR A 59 8.48 -11.94 -3.87
N PHE A 60 7.80 -10.84 -3.54
CA PHE A 60 7.65 -10.38 -2.17
C PHE A 60 6.90 -11.41 -1.30
N LEU A 61 5.72 -11.86 -1.75
CA LEU A 61 4.89 -12.78 -0.98
C LEU A 61 5.58 -14.14 -0.79
N ASP A 62 6.22 -14.67 -1.83
CA ASP A 62 6.88 -15.97 -1.76
C ASP A 62 8.17 -15.92 -0.93
N PHE A 63 8.88 -14.79 -0.92
CA PHE A 63 10.02 -14.58 -0.02
C PHE A 63 9.60 -14.73 1.44
N TYR A 64 8.59 -13.97 1.87
CA TYR A 64 8.12 -14.03 3.27
C TYR A 64 7.41 -15.34 3.60
N ARG A 65 6.71 -15.98 2.65
CA ARG A 65 6.15 -17.33 2.86
C ARG A 65 7.23 -18.36 3.14
N ARG A 66 8.37 -18.32 2.42
CA ARG A 66 9.51 -19.22 2.70
C ARG A 66 10.12 -18.97 4.08
N LEU A 67 10.00 -17.76 4.61
CA LEU A 67 10.38 -17.39 5.97
C LEU A 67 9.31 -17.74 7.03
N GLY A 68 8.20 -18.36 6.62
CA GLY A 68 7.14 -18.82 7.52
C GLY A 68 6.10 -17.77 7.88
N HIS A 69 6.01 -16.66 7.12
CA HIS A 69 4.95 -15.67 7.31
C HIS A 69 3.63 -16.16 6.74
N GLU A 70 2.58 -16.08 7.55
CA GLU A 70 1.22 -16.42 7.13
C GLU A 70 0.60 -15.26 6.33
N PRO A 71 0.09 -15.50 5.12
CA PRO A 71 -0.58 -14.45 4.34
C PRO A 71 -1.88 -14.02 5.02
N LEU A 72 -2.01 -12.73 5.33
CA LEU A 72 -3.28 -12.19 5.80
C LEU A 72 -4.29 -12.11 4.65
N PRO A 73 -5.57 -12.43 4.90
CA PRO A 73 -6.67 -12.07 4.02
C PRO A 73 -6.92 -10.55 4.13
N GLY A 74 -5.92 -9.76 3.74
CA GLY A 74 -5.91 -8.30 3.76
C GLY A 74 -6.29 -7.70 2.41
N GLY A 75 -6.46 -6.38 2.41
CA GLY A 75 -6.68 -5.59 1.18
C GLY A 75 -7.86 -4.63 1.23
N SER A 76 -8.81 -4.76 2.17
CA SER A 76 -9.96 -3.83 2.23
C SER A 76 -9.51 -2.41 2.54
N LEU A 77 -10.05 -1.43 1.81
CA LEU A 77 -9.95 0.00 2.13
C LEU A 77 -10.82 0.38 3.34
N ILE A 78 -11.76 -0.48 3.71
CA ILE A 78 -12.72 -0.24 4.78
C ILE A 78 -12.20 -0.89 6.06
N PRO A 79 -11.85 -0.07 7.08
CA PRO A 79 -11.42 -0.60 8.35
C PRO A 79 -12.61 -1.22 9.11
N PRO A 80 -12.34 -2.07 10.12
CA PRO A 80 -13.38 -2.69 10.92
C PRO A 80 -14.34 -1.67 11.57
N PRO A 81 -15.59 -2.05 11.87
CA PRO A 81 -16.50 -1.17 12.60
C PRO A 81 -15.91 -0.68 13.94
N GLY A 82 -16.01 0.63 14.20
CA GLY A 82 -15.49 1.27 15.41
C GLY A 82 -14.06 1.80 15.29
N ASP A 83 -13.37 1.57 14.17
CA ASP A 83 -12.07 2.16 13.90
C ASP A 83 -12.17 3.70 13.71
N PRO A 84 -11.27 4.51 14.31
CA PRO A 84 -11.28 5.95 14.15
C PRO A 84 -10.91 6.44 12.75
N VAL A 85 -10.25 5.63 11.92
CA VAL A 85 -9.84 6.05 10.57
C VAL A 85 -10.94 5.87 9.53
N LEU A 86 -11.01 6.79 8.58
CA LEU A 86 -12.03 6.74 7.52
C LEU A 86 -11.75 5.60 6.53
N PHE A 87 -10.49 5.44 6.14
CA PHE A 87 -9.99 4.41 5.23
C PHE A 87 -8.68 3.84 5.76
N THR A 88 -8.36 2.62 5.35
CA THR A 88 -7.03 2.02 5.57
C THR A 88 -5.98 2.84 4.84
N THR A 89 -4.98 3.39 5.55
CA THR A 89 -3.91 4.22 4.97
C THR A 89 -2.52 3.58 5.03
N SER A 90 -2.40 2.43 5.72
CA SER A 90 -1.18 1.65 5.90
C SER A 90 -1.49 0.17 6.10
N GLY A 91 -0.47 -0.68 5.92
CA GLY A 91 -0.55 -2.13 6.13
C GLY A 91 -0.89 -2.55 7.56
N VAL A 92 -0.52 -1.73 8.56
CA VAL A 92 -0.67 -2.05 9.97
C VAL A 92 -2.06 -1.74 10.54
N HIS A 93 -2.86 -0.89 9.90
CA HIS A 93 -4.20 -0.50 10.37
C HIS A 93 -5.11 -1.69 10.70
N PRO A 94 -5.25 -2.73 9.85
CA PRO A 94 -6.05 -3.92 10.19
C PRO A 94 -5.54 -4.72 11.40
N LEU A 95 -4.30 -4.46 11.83
CA LEU A 95 -3.59 -5.18 12.87
C LEU A 95 -3.51 -4.43 14.20
N VAL A 96 -3.97 -3.17 14.25
CA VAL A 96 -3.86 -2.27 15.41
C VAL A 96 -4.29 -2.91 16.73
N ARG A 97 -5.40 -3.65 16.72
CA ARG A 97 -5.95 -4.33 17.91
C ARG A 97 -5.01 -5.40 18.52
N HIS A 98 -3.99 -5.83 17.78
CA HIS A 98 -3.05 -6.88 18.17
C HIS A 98 -1.69 -6.34 18.60
N LEU A 99 -1.33 -5.11 18.20
CA LEU A 99 -0.02 -4.51 18.41
C LEU A 99 0.35 -4.45 19.90
N GLU A 100 -0.56 -3.97 20.74
CA GLU A 100 -0.30 -3.83 22.18
C GLU A 100 -0.06 -5.16 22.89
N THR A 101 -0.74 -6.22 22.44
CA THR A 101 -0.57 -7.56 23.01
C THR A 101 0.64 -8.30 22.44
N GLY A 102 1.12 -7.87 21.27
CA GLY A 102 2.09 -8.60 20.47
C GLY A 102 1.64 -10.02 20.13
N ARG A 103 0.33 -10.23 19.88
CA ARG A 103 -0.23 -11.55 19.54
C ARG A 103 -1.31 -11.43 18.47
N HIS A 104 -1.16 -12.22 17.41
CA HIS A 104 -2.15 -12.35 16.35
C HIS A 104 -2.68 -13.79 16.24
N PRO A 105 -3.98 -14.02 15.99
CA PRO A 105 -4.57 -15.37 15.91
C PRO A 105 -3.96 -16.28 14.83
N LEU A 106 -3.42 -15.69 13.77
CA LEU A 106 -2.77 -16.42 12.67
C LEU A 106 -1.29 -16.74 12.94
N GLY A 107 -0.73 -16.33 14.08
CA GLY A 107 0.65 -16.60 14.45
C GLY A 107 1.52 -15.35 14.64
N GLY A 108 2.83 -15.59 14.80
CA GLY A 108 3.82 -14.54 15.09
C GLY A 108 4.40 -13.84 13.86
N ARG A 109 4.17 -14.36 12.65
CA ARG A 109 4.73 -13.82 11.40
C ARG A 109 3.62 -13.68 10.38
N LEU A 110 3.44 -12.48 9.81
CA LEU A 110 2.35 -12.19 8.87
C LEU A 110 2.86 -11.42 7.67
N VAL A 111 2.28 -11.65 6.49
CA VAL A 111 2.61 -10.89 5.26
C VAL A 111 1.34 -10.52 4.51
N ASN A 112 1.32 -9.35 3.87
CA ASN A 112 0.19 -8.94 3.01
C ASN A 112 0.61 -7.92 1.94
N VAL A 113 -0.35 -7.65 1.06
CA VAL A 113 -0.36 -6.47 0.20
C VAL A 113 -1.65 -5.72 0.53
N GLN A 114 -1.51 -4.54 1.13
CA GLN A 114 -2.63 -3.75 1.61
C GLN A 114 -2.90 -2.57 0.67
N ARG A 115 -4.14 -2.44 0.22
CA ARG A 115 -4.60 -1.25 -0.48
C ARG A 115 -4.72 -0.11 0.52
N CYS A 116 -4.13 1.04 0.20
CA CYS A 116 -4.07 2.21 1.06
C CYS A 116 -4.66 3.39 0.32
N LEU A 117 -5.55 4.13 0.98
CA LEU A 117 -6.14 5.34 0.41
C LEU A 117 -5.81 6.54 1.29
N ARG A 118 -5.11 7.53 0.73
CA ARG A 118 -4.79 8.79 1.41
C ARG A 118 -5.60 9.93 0.80
N THR A 119 -6.37 10.61 1.64
CA THR A 119 -7.16 11.78 1.23
C THR A 119 -6.46 13.11 1.49
N THR A 120 -5.34 13.08 2.22
CA THR A 120 -4.51 14.25 2.53
C THR A 120 -3.80 14.76 1.29
N ASP A 121 -3.42 13.85 0.39
CA ASP A 121 -2.51 14.12 -0.73
C ASP A 121 -3.28 14.35 -2.05
N LEU A 122 -4.59 14.63 -1.96
CA LEU A 122 -5.48 14.67 -3.13
C LEU A 122 -5.21 15.83 -4.09
N ASP A 123 -4.59 16.91 -3.60
CA ASP A 123 -4.30 18.09 -4.40
C ASP A 123 -2.93 18.01 -5.09
N GLU A 124 -2.06 17.13 -4.61
CA GLU A 124 -0.76 16.76 -5.16
C GLU A 124 -0.86 15.70 -6.27
N VAL A 125 -1.94 14.92 -6.29
CA VAL A 125 -2.21 13.94 -7.36
C VAL A 125 -2.14 14.61 -8.73
N GLY A 126 -1.37 13.99 -9.63
CA GLY A 126 -1.04 14.52 -10.96
C GLY A 126 0.44 14.83 -11.13
N ASP A 127 1.20 14.91 -10.03
CA ASP A 127 2.65 14.92 -10.06
C ASP A 127 3.24 13.53 -10.36
N ASP A 128 4.54 13.31 -10.11
CA ASP A 128 5.21 12.05 -10.43
C ASP A 128 5.17 11.01 -9.31
N ARG A 129 4.67 11.34 -8.11
CA ARG A 129 4.94 10.59 -6.87
C ARG A 129 3.72 10.36 -5.96
N HIS A 130 2.65 11.15 -6.08
CA HIS A 130 1.46 11.05 -5.25
C HIS A 130 0.32 10.30 -5.96
N TYR A 131 -0.34 9.45 -5.18
CA TYR A 131 -1.45 8.61 -5.61
C TYR A 131 -2.56 8.69 -4.56
N THR A 132 -3.83 8.72 -4.99
CA THR A 132 -4.96 8.62 -4.06
C THR A 132 -5.02 7.22 -3.46
N LEU A 133 -4.81 6.21 -4.32
CA LEU A 133 -4.80 4.79 -3.99
C LEU A 133 -3.44 4.22 -4.37
N PHE A 134 -2.81 3.53 -3.43
CA PHE A 134 -1.57 2.80 -3.65
C PHE A 134 -1.60 1.48 -2.88
N GLU A 135 -0.64 0.61 -3.14
CA GLU A 135 -0.50 -0.66 -2.43
C GLU A 135 0.77 -0.66 -1.58
N MET A 136 0.63 -1.14 -0.35
CA MET A 136 1.72 -1.29 0.59
C MET A 136 2.01 -2.77 0.80
N LEU A 137 3.22 -3.21 0.43
CA LEU A 137 3.71 -4.54 0.75
C LEU A 137 4.20 -4.53 2.20
N GLY A 138 3.63 -5.39 3.04
CA GLY A 138 3.94 -5.40 4.46
C GLY A 138 4.23 -6.78 5.02
N SER A 139 5.15 -6.80 5.97
CA SER A 139 5.50 -7.97 6.78
C SER A 139 5.54 -7.58 8.26
N TRP A 140 5.11 -8.49 9.13
CA TRP A 140 4.99 -8.24 10.57
C TRP A 140 5.58 -9.36 11.43
N SER A 141 6.20 -8.96 12.55
CA SER A 141 6.59 -9.83 13.67
C SER A 141 5.77 -9.47 14.90
N PHE A 142 4.98 -10.40 15.43
CA PHE A 142 4.29 -10.26 16.72
C PHE A 142 5.10 -10.94 17.82
N GLY A 143 6.28 -10.37 18.13
CA GLY A 143 7.22 -10.89 19.12
C GLY A 143 7.86 -12.21 18.73
N ASP A 144 8.13 -12.41 17.44
CA ASP A 144 8.72 -13.65 16.91
C ASP A 144 10.19 -13.46 16.51
N TYR A 145 10.47 -12.61 15.52
CA TYR A 145 11.82 -12.20 15.13
C TYR A 145 12.11 -10.74 15.52
N SER A 146 13.40 -10.43 15.65
CA SER A 146 13.88 -9.11 16.05
C SER A 146 13.91 -8.12 14.88
N HIS A 147 14.06 -6.83 15.18
CA HIS A 147 14.15 -5.81 14.15
C HIS A 147 15.39 -5.98 13.27
N GLU A 148 16.53 -6.36 13.85
CA GLU A 148 17.76 -6.59 13.08
C GLU A 148 17.61 -7.75 12.08
N GLN A 149 16.79 -8.76 12.40
CA GLN A 149 16.46 -9.82 11.45
C GLN A 149 15.57 -9.30 10.32
N SER A 150 14.63 -8.38 10.63
CA SER A 150 13.80 -7.69 9.63
C SER A 150 14.66 -6.92 8.63
N LEU A 151 15.65 -6.15 9.12
CA LEU A 151 16.54 -5.35 8.28
C LEU A 151 17.38 -6.24 7.35
N ARG A 152 17.92 -7.35 7.87
CA ARG A 152 18.68 -8.33 7.06
C ARG A 152 17.83 -8.95 5.96
N TRP A 153 16.58 -9.33 6.26
CA TRP A 153 15.65 -9.86 5.26
C TRP A 153 15.20 -8.81 4.24
N GLY A 154 14.98 -7.56 4.68
CA GLY A 154 14.68 -6.44 3.78
C GLY A 154 15.82 -6.22 2.79
N TYR A 155 17.06 -6.18 3.29
CA TYR A 155 18.27 -6.09 2.46
C TYR A 155 18.38 -7.26 1.47
N GLU A 156 18.29 -8.50 1.94
CA GLU A 156 18.33 -9.71 1.10
C GLU A 156 17.27 -9.68 0.00
N LEU A 157 16.03 -9.29 0.32
CA LEU A 157 14.97 -9.21 -0.67
C LEU A 157 15.26 -8.13 -1.72
N LEU A 158 15.75 -6.95 -1.30
CA LEU A 158 16.08 -5.87 -2.23
C LEU A 158 17.26 -6.25 -3.14
N THR A 159 18.34 -6.82 -2.60
CA THR A 159 19.54 -7.13 -3.38
C THR A 159 19.40 -8.42 -4.17
N ASP A 160 19.04 -9.51 -3.52
CA ASP A 160 19.08 -10.85 -4.11
C ASP A 160 17.74 -11.18 -4.78
N GLY A 161 16.63 -10.74 -4.18
CA GLY A 161 15.29 -10.96 -4.71
C GLY A 161 14.93 -10.04 -5.89
N PHE A 162 15.21 -8.74 -5.76
CA PHE A 162 14.90 -7.75 -6.79
C PHE A 162 16.09 -7.29 -7.63
N GLY A 163 17.32 -7.66 -7.24
CA GLY A 163 18.52 -7.31 -8.01
C GLY A 163 18.95 -5.86 -7.84
N LEU A 164 18.51 -5.16 -6.79
CA LEU A 164 18.96 -3.80 -6.52
C LEU A 164 20.43 -3.80 -6.15
N ARG A 165 21.16 -2.85 -6.72
CA ARG A 165 22.58 -2.73 -6.45
C ARG A 165 22.80 -2.18 -5.03
N PRO A 166 23.62 -2.83 -4.19
CA PRO A 166 23.91 -2.34 -2.83
C PRO A 166 24.45 -0.91 -2.78
N ASP A 167 25.24 -0.50 -3.78
CA ASP A 167 25.81 0.85 -3.84
C ASP A 167 24.78 1.95 -4.16
N ARG A 168 23.52 1.58 -4.42
CA ARG A 168 22.38 2.49 -4.59
C ARG A 168 21.44 2.50 -3.41
N LEU A 169 21.79 1.85 -2.31
CA LEU A 169 21.03 1.86 -1.06
C LEU A 169 21.65 2.84 -0.08
N TYR A 170 20.79 3.52 0.67
CA TYR A 170 21.13 4.34 1.82
C TYR A 170 20.05 4.09 2.87
N VAL A 171 20.38 4.15 4.15
CA VAL A 171 19.38 4.00 5.21
C VAL A 171 19.40 5.18 6.16
N THR A 172 18.22 5.52 6.67
CA THR A 172 18.11 6.37 7.85
C THR A 172 17.71 5.52 9.05
N VAL A 173 18.16 5.92 10.23
CA VAL A 173 17.94 5.22 11.51
C VAL A 173 17.62 6.26 12.58
N PHE A 174 16.75 5.92 13.53
CA PHE A 174 16.44 6.78 14.66
C PHE A 174 17.70 7.29 15.39
N GLY A 175 17.93 8.60 15.30
CA GLY A 175 19.08 9.29 15.88
C GLY A 175 18.98 9.60 17.38
N GLY A 176 17.85 9.25 18.01
CA GLY A 176 17.58 9.53 19.41
C GLY A 176 16.76 10.80 19.63
N SER A 177 16.38 11.03 20.88
CA SER A 177 15.65 12.19 21.37
C SER A 177 16.16 12.62 22.74
N ASP A 178 15.55 13.64 23.35
CA ASP A 178 15.88 14.06 24.72
C ASP A 178 15.64 12.94 25.75
N GLU A 179 14.74 11.98 25.46
CA GLU A 179 14.34 10.91 26.38
C GLU A 179 14.95 9.54 26.04
N LEU A 180 15.33 9.32 24.77
CA LEU A 180 15.80 8.03 24.27
C LEU A 180 17.10 8.18 23.49
N GLY A 181 18.01 7.23 23.66
CA GLY A 181 19.21 7.14 22.81
C GLY A 181 18.88 6.74 21.36
N PRO A 182 19.87 6.84 20.45
CA PRO A 182 19.75 6.34 19.08
C PRO A 182 19.49 4.84 19.03
N ASP A 183 19.00 4.35 17.90
CA ASP A 183 18.79 2.92 17.67
C ASP A 183 20.07 2.20 17.22
N ASP A 184 20.99 2.01 18.18
CA ASP A 184 22.30 1.36 17.98
C ASP A 184 22.20 -0.07 17.40
N GLU A 185 21.08 -0.77 17.61
CA GLU A 185 20.83 -2.11 17.08
C GLU A 185 20.69 -2.08 15.54
N SER A 186 19.93 -1.10 15.03
CA SER A 186 19.72 -0.89 13.60
C SER A 186 20.96 -0.32 12.92
N GLU A 187 21.61 0.70 13.50
CA GLU A 187 22.84 1.28 12.95
C GLU A 187 23.94 0.23 12.78
N ARG A 188 24.17 -0.59 13.81
CA ARG A 188 25.16 -1.68 13.75
C ARG A 188 24.82 -2.69 12.67
N THR A 189 23.55 -3.09 12.56
CA THR A 189 23.10 -4.07 11.56
C THR A 189 23.34 -3.57 10.14
N TRP A 190 23.03 -2.30 9.86
CA TRP A 190 23.27 -1.72 8.54
C TRP A 190 24.75 -1.54 8.22
N THR A 191 25.55 -1.18 9.23
CA THR A 191 27.01 -1.10 9.11
C THR A 191 27.62 -2.47 8.76
N GLU A 192 27.14 -3.54 9.40
CA GLU A 192 27.54 -4.93 9.09
C GLU A 192 27.18 -5.34 7.66
N LEU A 193 26.03 -4.87 7.15
CA LEU A 193 25.57 -5.10 5.78
C LEU A 193 26.30 -4.21 4.75
N GLY A 194 27.10 -3.24 5.20
CA GLY A 194 27.85 -2.33 4.35
C GLY A 194 27.00 -1.23 3.69
N VAL A 195 25.83 -0.91 4.25
CA VAL A 195 24.95 0.15 3.74
C VAL A 195 25.21 1.45 4.51
N PRO A 196 25.39 2.60 3.82
CA PRO A 196 25.57 3.89 4.50
C PRO A 196 24.36 4.27 5.36
N VAL A 197 24.64 4.81 6.55
CA VAL A 197 23.63 5.19 7.57
C VAL A 197 23.64 6.71 7.79
N GLU A 198 22.46 7.30 7.91
CA GLU A 198 22.21 8.66 8.40
C GLU A 198 21.32 8.56 9.64
N LEU A 199 21.71 9.21 10.73
CA LEU A 199 20.95 9.21 11.98
C LEU A 199 20.00 10.41 11.99
N GLU A 200 18.70 10.16 12.06
CA GLU A 200 17.67 11.19 12.03
C GLU A 200 16.75 11.10 13.25
N PRO A 201 16.56 12.17 14.03
CA PRO A 201 15.60 12.21 15.14
C PRO A 201 14.15 11.93 14.70
N GLU A 202 13.82 12.22 13.45
CA GLU A 202 12.49 12.05 12.86
C GLU A 202 12.12 10.60 12.55
N ASN A 203 13.09 9.67 12.59
CA ASN A 203 12.88 8.23 12.38
C ASN A 203 12.16 7.57 13.58
N TRP A 204 10.90 7.95 13.76
CA TRP A 204 10.03 7.51 14.82
C TRP A 204 8.61 7.34 14.32
N TRP A 205 8.09 6.12 14.37
CA TRP A 205 6.73 5.85 13.97
C TRP A 205 5.79 5.77 15.18
N SER A 206 4.57 6.31 15.03
CA SER A 206 3.52 6.23 16.03
C SER A 206 2.17 5.97 15.37
N LEU A 207 1.36 5.12 15.98
CA LEU A 207 0.00 4.84 15.52
C LEU A 207 -0.89 6.09 15.50
N GLY A 208 -0.62 7.01 16.44
CA GLY A 208 -1.32 8.27 16.59
C GLY A 208 -0.78 9.03 17.81
N PRO A 209 -1.56 9.97 18.36
CA PRO A 209 -1.16 10.74 19.54
C PRO A 209 -0.92 9.88 20.79
N THR A 210 -1.52 8.69 20.85
CA THR A 210 -1.33 7.68 21.89
C THR A 210 -1.30 6.28 21.26
N GLY A 211 -0.83 5.29 22.02
CA GLY A 211 -0.77 3.89 21.58
C GLY A 211 0.63 3.43 21.16
N PRO A 212 0.73 2.27 20.48
CA PRO A 212 2.00 1.70 20.04
C PRO A 212 2.84 2.64 19.17
N CYS A 213 4.13 2.70 19.47
CA CYS A 213 5.12 3.51 18.79
C CYS A 213 6.53 2.96 19.00
N GLY A 214 7.48 3.45 18.22
CA GLY A 214 8.89 3.12 18.39
C GLY A 214 9.79 3.66 17.29
N PRO A 215 11.09 3.40 17.40
CA PRO A 215 12.05 3.78 16.37
C PRO A 215 11.76 3.05 15.07
N ASP A 216 12.14 3.67 13.97
CA ASP A 216 12.13 3.03 12.67
C ASP A 216 13.46 3.23 11.93
N SER A 217 13.60 2.48 10.83
CA SER A 217 14.70 2.60 9.89
C SER A 217 14.16 2.51 8.47
N GLU A 218 14.49 3.51 7.66
CA GLU A 218 13.96 3.65 6.30
C GLU A 218 15.03 3.37 5.27
N ILE A 219 14.74 2.46 4.34
CA ILE A 219 15.59 2.14 3.21
C ILE A 219 15.26 3.08 2.06
N HIS A 220 16.28 3.82 1.65
CA HIS A 220 16.25 4.76 0.55
C HIS A 220 17.01 4.22 -0.65
N VAL A 221 16.50 4.48 -1.85
CA VAL A 221 17.14 4.08 -3.10
C VAL A 221 17.43 5.28 -3.97
N TRP A 222 18.63 5.31 -4.56
CA TRP A 222 19.03 6.35 -5.49
C TRP A 222 18.29 6.23 -6.84
N THR A 223 17.45 7.22 -7.12
CA THR A 223 16.71 7.36 -8.40
C THR A 223 17.36 8.35 -9.36
N GLY A 224 18.49 8.94 -8.99
CA GLY A 224 19.23 9.88 -9.84
C GLY A 224 20.08 9.19 -10.91
N ASP A 225 20.52 10.00 -11.88
CA ASP A 225 21.54 9.60 -12.84
C ASP A 225 22.93 9.51 -12.20
N GLY A 226 23.76 8.62 -12.72
CA GLY A 226 25.16 8.49 -12.32
C GLY A 226 25.38 7.86 -10.93
N THR A 227 26.50 8.24 -10.32
CA THR A 227 26.89 7.79 -8.97
C THR A 227 26.07 8.52 -7.92
N PRO A 228 25.55 7.84 -6.89
CA PRO A 228 24.84 8.51 -5.80
C PRO A 228 25.70 9.56 -5.10
N THR A 229 25.06 10.65 -4.70
CA THR A 229 25.67 11.78 -3.99
C THR A 229 24.77 12.26 -2.86
N GLY A 230 25.34 12.93 -1.86
CA GLY A 230 24.58 13.42 -0.72
C GLY A 230 23.99 12.28 0.11
N THR A 231 22.99 12.62 0.91
CA THR A 231 22.26 11.72 1.83
C THR A 231 20.75 11.90 1.64
N PRO A 232 19.90 10.99 2.11
CA PRO A 232 18.45 11.18 2.15
C PRO A 232 18.01 12.54 2.71
N GLY A 233 18.63 13.01 3.80
CA GLY A 233 18.33 14.31 4.39
C GLY A 233 18.72 15.52 3.54
N THR A 234 19.59 15.35 2.52
CA THR A 234 20.18 16.45 1.74
C THR A 234 19.88 16.40 0.23
N ASP A 235 19.40 15.28 -0.30
CA ASP A 235 19.16 15.08 -1.73
C ASP A 235 17.89 14.27 -2.01
N SER A 236 16.89 14.93 -2.60
CA SER A 236 15.56 14.37 -2.90
C SER A 236 15.52 13.30 -3.99
N ARG A 237 16.68 12.95 -4.56
CA ARG A 237 16.88 11.79 -5.45
C ARG A 237 17.06 10.48 -4.69
N TRP A 238 17.25 10.53 -3.37
CA TRP A 238 17.08 9.38 -2.49
C TRP A 238 15.59 9.22 -2.21
N MET A 239 14.97 8.24 -2.84
CA MET A 239 13.56 7.94 -2.63
C MET A 239 13.43 6.91 -1.50
N GLU A 240 12.71 7.27 -0.44
CA GLU A 240 12.26 6.32 0.58
C GLU A 240 11.44 5.20 -0.10
N LEU A 241 11.92 3.96 -0.01
CA LEU A 241 11.28 2.80 -0.61
C LEU A 241 10.53 1.97 0.41
N TRP A 242 11.13 1.75 1.58
CA TRP A 242 10.66 0.78 2.56
C TRP A 242 10.99 1.22 3.99
N ASN A 243 9.96 1.39 4.82
CA ASN A 243 10.12 1.66 6.24
C ASN A 243 10.01 0.36 7.06
N HIS A 244 10.97 0.14 7.97
CA HIS A 244 10.96 -0.91 8.99
C HIS A 244 10.80 -0.27 10.38
N VAL A 245 9.63 -0.47 10.98
CA VAL A 245 9.27 0.03 12.30
C VAL A 245 9.45 -1.07 13.34
N GLU A 246 10.05 -0.74 14.47
CA GLU A 246 9.97 -1.58 15.66
C GLU A 246 9.18 -0.88 16.76
N MET A 247 7.95 -1.32 16.94
CA MET A 247 7.11 -0.86 18.05
C MET A 247 7.63 -1.50 19.34
N ARG A 248 8.28 -0.67 20.17
CA ARG A 248 8.83 -1.06 21.47
C ARG A 248 8.08 -0.42 22.64
N TYR A 249 7.28 0.62 22.39
CA TYR A 249 6.64 1.43 23.42
C TYR A 249 5.15 1.65 23.15
N ARG A 250 4.42 2.01 24.20
CA ARG A 250 3.09 2.63 24.15
C ARG A 250 3.23 4.06 24.66
N ARG A 251 2.80 5.04 23.86
CA ARG A 251 2.67 6.44 24.27
C ARG A 251 1.37 6.64 25.06
N LEU A 252 1.49 7.18 26.27
CA LEU A 252 0.37 7.54 27.13
C LEU A 252 -0.17 8.95 26.81
N PRO A 253 -1.38 9.31 27.29
CA PRO A 253 -1.96 10.64 27.05
C PRO A 253 -1.13 11.82 27.61
N ASP A 254 -0.27 11.58 28.60
CA ASP A 254 0.65 12.59 29.15
C ASP A 254 1.97 12.71 28.36
N GLY A 255 2.12 11.92 27.28
CA GLY A 255 3.29 11.90 26.41
C GLY A 255 4.34 10.85 26.79
N SER A 256 4.28 10.29 28.01
CA SER A 256 5.27 9.32 28.49
C SER A 256 5.22 7.99 27.73
N LEU A 257 6.36 7.29 27.70
CA LEU A 257 6.55 6.04 26.98
C LEU A 257 6.64 4.85 27.95
N GLU A 258 5.72 3.91 27.82
CA GLU A 258 5.77 2.62 28.54
C GLU A 258 6.24 1.49 27.61
N PRO A 259 7.17 0.62 28.03
CA PRO A 259 7.57 -0.53 27.22
C PRO A 259 6.40 -1.47 26.90
N LEU A 260 6.31 -1.92 25.65
CA LEU A 260 5.37 -2.97 25.25
C LEU A 260 5.80 -4.32 25.84
N PRO A 261 4.86 -5.23 26.16
CA PRO A 261 5.18 -6.56 26.67
C PRO A 261 5.92 -7.43 25.64
N ARG A 262 5.77 -7.10 24.35
CA ARG A 262 6.46 -7.72 23.23
C ARG A 262 6.75 -6.65 22.20
N ARG A 263 7.96 -6.66 21.64
CA ARG A 263 8.30 -5.82 20.50
C ARG A 263 7.56 -6.33 19.26
N VAL A 264 7.06 -5.42 18.44
CA VAL A 264 6.39 -5.75 17.18
C VAL A 264 7.16 -5.11 16.05
N VAL A 265 7.52 -5.91 15.04
CA VAL A 265 8.07 -5.37 13.79
C VAL A 265 6.92 -5.15 12.83
N ASP A 266 6.87 -3.98 12.23
CA ASP A 266 5.97 -3.58 11.15
C ASP A 266 6.81 -3.08 9.99
N THR A 267 6.47 -3.45 8.76
CA THR A 267 7.20 -3.00 7.58
C THR A 267 6.22 -2.57 6.51
N GLY A 268 6.57 -1.52 5.77
CA GLY A 268 5.74 -0.98 4.69
C GLY A 268 6.57 -0.50 3.52
N MET A 269 6.45 -1.20 2.38
CA MET A 269 7.07 -0.82 1.11
C MET A 269 5.98 -0.37 0.13
N GLY A 270 6.18 0.77 -0.54
CA GLY A 270 5.24 1.24 -1.57
C GLY A 270 5.40 0.44 -2.88
N LEU A 271 4.35 -0.26 -3.31
CA LEU A 271 4.37 -1.05 -4.55
C LEU A 271 4.66 -0.15 -5.76
N GLU A 272 3.92 0.94 -5.90
CA GLU A 272 4.09 1.88 -7.00
C GLU A 272 5.53 2.41 -7.08
N ARG A 273 6.17 2.70 -5.93
CA ARG A 273 7.58 3.13 -5.87
C ARG A 273 8.52 2.02 -6.32
N LEU A 274 8.29 0.78 -5.86
CA LEU A 274 9.11 -0.38 -6.23
C LEU A 274 8.98 -0.71 -7.73
N VAL A 275 7.76 -0.74 -8.27
CA VAL A 275 7.51 -1.01 -9.69
C VAL A 275 8.15 0.07 -10.56
N THR A 276 8.04 1.34 -10.17
CA THR A 276 8.69 2.48 -10.84
C THR A 276 10.20 2.25 -10.95
N LEU A 277 10.83 1.94 -9.81
CA LEU A 277 12.26 1.70 -9.70
C LEU A 277 12.72 0.51 -10.55
N LEU A 278 12.04 -0.63 -10.44
CA LEU A 278 12.41 -1.86 -11.16
C LEU A 278 12.09 -1.82 -12.66
N SER A 279 11.16 -0.96 -13.07
CA SER A 279 10.87 -0.70 -14.49
C SER A 279 11.83 0.31 -15.11
N GLY A 280 12.64 1.02 -14.30
CA GLY A 280 13.56 2.05 -14.77
C GLY A 280 12.86 3.30 -15.33
N VAL A 281 11.64 3.59 -14.86
CA VAL A 281 10.85 4.76 -15.26
C VAL A 281 10.87 5.83 -14.17
N SER A 282 10.61 7.08 -14.53
CA SER A 282 10.69 8.21 -13.59
C SER A 282 9.44 8.40 -12.73
N THR A 283 8.33 7.75 -13.08
CA THR A 283 7.05 7.88 -12.37
C THR A 283 6.26 6.57 -12.44
N GLY A 284 5.48 6.28 -11.39
CA GLY A 284 4.61 5.10 -11.35
C GLY A 284 3.49 5.16 -12.37
N TYR A 285 3.15 6.35 -12.88
CA TYR A 285 2.20 6.50 -13.97
C TYR A 285 2.66 5.81 -15.27
N ASP A 286 3.97 5.64 -15.48
CA ASP A 286 4.52 4.98 -16.68
C ASP A 286 4.70 3.46 -16.52
N THR A 287 4.04 2.86 -15.52
CA THR A 287 4.11 1.42 -15.23
C THR A 287 2.84 0.69 -15.69
N ASP A 288 2.89 -0.64 -15.69
CA ASP A 288 1.73 -1.50 -16.02
C ASP A 288 0.53 -1.27 -15.10
N LEU A 289 0.72 -0.68 -13.91
CA LEU A 289 -0.36 -0.26 -13.00
C LEU A 289 -1.27 0.84 -13.58
N PHE A 290 -0.71 1.76 -14.38
CA PHE A 290 -1.42 2.98 -14.84
C PHE A 290 -1.52 3.11 -16.35
N LEU A 291 -0.64 2.46 -17.13
CA LEU A 291 -0.67 2.51 -18.59
C LEU A 291 -2.04 2.15 -19.22
N PRO A 292 -2.79 1.16 -18.71
CA PRO A 292 -4.15 0.87 -19.22
C PRO A 292 -5.13 2.03 -19.00
N TRP A 293 -5.04 2.72 -17.86
CA TRP A 293 -5.88 3.88 -17.54
C TRP A 293 -5.47 5.12 -18.35
N LEU A 294 -4.16 5.41 -18.44
CA LEU A 294 -3.65 6.56 -19.19
C LEU A 294 -3.97 6.43 -20.68
N SER A 295 -3.73 5.26 -21.28
CA SER A 295 -4.06 5.01 -22.69
C SER A 295 -5.55 5.14 -22.95
N THR A 296 -6.39 4.69 -22.02
CA THR A 296 -7.85 4.87 -22.08
C THR A 296 -8.24 6.34 -22.00
N ALA A 297 -7.69 7.10 -21.04
CA ALA A 297 -8.00 8.51 -20.86
C ALA A 297 -7.60 9.35 -22.07
N ARG A 298 -6.39 9.14 -22.61
CA ARG A 298 -5.90 9.78 -23.85
C ARG A 298 -6.82 9.50 -25.03
N ARG A 299 -7.20 8.23 -25.22
CA ARG A 299 -8.04 7.79 -26.34
C ARG A 299 -9.48 8.31 -26.27
N LEU A 300 -10.06 8.36 -25.08
CA LEU A 300 -11.47 8.75 -24.92
C LEU A 300 -11.66 10.26 -24.85
N TRP A 301 -10.73 10.97 -24.20
CA TRP A 301 -10.94 12.36 -23.82
C TRP A 301 -9.81 13.30 -24.25
N GLY A 302 -8.80 12.81 -24.97
CA GLY A 302 -7.70 13.65 -25.48
C GLY A 302 -6.89 14.37 -24.40
N VAL A 303 -6.95 13.91 -23.15
CA VAL A 303 -6.26 14.52 -22.02
C VAL A 303 -4.79 14.08 -21.96
N HIS A 304 -3.92 14.97 -21.49
CA HIS A 304 -2.47 14.77 -21.42
C HIS A 304 -1.85 15.36 -20.14
N GLY A 305 -0.63 14.92 -19.81
CA GLY A 305 0.17 15.47 -18.70
C GLY A 305 -0.46 15.27 -17.31
N PRO A 306 -0.53 16.30 -16.46
CA PRO A 306 -1.14 16.14 -15.13
C PRO A 306 -2.62 15.73 -15.17
N THR A 307 -3.37 16.18 -16.18
CA THR A 307 -4.82 15.89 -16.26
C THR A 307 -5.10 14.41 -16.48
N GLU A 308 -4.39 13.73 -17.38
CA GLU A 308 -4.58 12.29 -17.61
C GLU A 308 -4.20 11.46 -16.37
N ARG A 309 -3.20 11.90 -15.61
CA ARG A 309 -2.78 11.25 -14.36
C ARG A 309 -3.85 11.36 -13.29
N VAL A 310 -4.36 12.58 -13.06
CA VAL A 310 -5.49 12.82 -12.14
C VAL A 310 -6.70 11.99 -12.52
N VAL A 311 -7.09 11.99 -13.80
CA VAL A 311 -8.24 11.23 -14.29
C VAL A 311 -8.04 9.72 -14.06
N SER A 312 -6.85 9.21 -14.38
CA SER A 312 -6.50 7.79 -14.25
C SER A 312 -6.47 7.34 -12.78
N ASP A 313 -5.76 8.07 -11.92
CA ASP A 313 -5.67 7.80 -10.48
C ASP A 313 -7.04 7.82 -9.81
N HIS A 314 -7.82 8.88 -10.03
CA HIS A 314 -9.11 9.03 -9.36
C HIS A 314 -10.11 7.99 -9.84
N LEU A 315 -10.13 7.63 -11.14
CA LEU A 315 -11.01 6.56 -11.62
C LEU A 315 -10.59 5.18 -11.09
N ARG A 316 -9.28 4.85 -11.10
CA ARG A 316 -8.76 3.62 -10.48
C ARG A 316 -9.15 3.54 -9.00
N SER A 317 -9.01 4.65 -8.27
CA SER A 317 -9.38 4.77 -6.86
C SER A 317 -10.88 4.62 -6.60
N VAL A 318 -11.72 5.22 -7.45
CA VAL A 318 -13.17 5.07 -7.37
C VAL A 318 -13.57 3.63 -7.64
N VAL A 319 -13.00 2.96 -8.64
CA VAL A 319 -13.26 1.53 -8.90
C VAL A 319 -12.99 0.70 -7.65
N ALA A 320 -11.83 0.89 -7.01
CA ALA A 320 -11.47 0.19 -5.78
C ALA A 320 -12.44 0.47 -4.62
N LEU A 321 -12.81 1.74 -4.40
CA LEU A 321 -13.78 2.11 -3.37
C LEU A 321 -15.15 1.46 -3.58
N LEU A 322 -15.63 1.44 -4.83
CA LEU A 322 -16.91 0.85 -5.17
C LEU A 322 -16.88 -0.69 -5.04
N GLY A 323 -15.75 -1.32 -5.35
CA GLY A 323 -15.49 -2.74 -5.15
C GLY A 323 -15.53 -3.17 -3.68
N ASP A 324 -15.11 -2.30 -2.76
CA ASP A 324 -15.25 -2.51 -1.31
C ASP A 324 -16.61 -2.05 -0.76
N GLY A 325 -17.57 -1.76 -1.65
CA GLY A 325 -18.96 -1.47 -1.28
C GLY A 325 -19.26 -0.01 -0.93
N VAL A 326 -18.30 0.90 -1.01
CA VAL A 326 -18.56 2.34 -0.78
C VAL A 326 -19.44 2.87 -1.91
N ARG A 327 -20.32 3.83 -1.61
CA ARG A 327 -21.17 4.49 -2.60
C ARG A 327 -21.10 6.02 -2.43
N PRO A 328 -21.14 6.81 -3.53
CA PRO A 328 -21.15 8.26 -3.46
C PRO A 328 -22.25 8.81 -2.54
N GLY A 329 -21.85 9.65 -1.60
CA GLY A 329 -22.68 10.19 -0.52
C GLY A 329 -22.24 11.58 -0.09
N PRO A 330 -23.05 12.34 0.66
CA PRO A 330 -22.72 13.70 1.07
C PRO A 330 -21.70 13.77 2.21
N THR A 331 -21.50 12.68 2.95
CA THR A 331 -20.70 12.66 4.17
C THR A 331 -19.93 11.33 4.31
N GLY A 332 -19.00 11.30 5.26
CA GLY A 332 -18.23 10.11 5.62
C GLY A 332 -17.52 9.50 4.42
N ARG A 333 -17.48 8.16 4.35
CA ARG A 333 -16.80 7.44 3.27
C ARG A 333 -17.37 7.74 1.90
N GLY A 334 -18.69 7.98 1.81
CA GLY A 334 -19.35 8.26 0.54
C GLY A 334 -18.95 9.60 -0.07
N TYR A 335 -18.47 10.55 0.75
CA TYR A 335 -18.01 11.84 0.26
C TYR A 335 -16.78 11.71 -0.63
N VAL A 336 -15.87 10.77 -0.33
CA VAL A 336 -14.62 10.60 -1.09
C VAL A 336 -14.85 10.17 -2.54
N PRO A 337 -15.51 9.05 -2.88
CA PRO A 337 -15.74 8.70 -4.28
C PRO A 337 -16.62 9.73 -4.99
N ARG A 338 -17.53 10.41 -4.28
CA ARG A 338 -18.26 11.57 -4.84
C ARG A 338 -17.29 12.68 -5.27
N ARG A 339 -16.38 13.09 -4.38
CA ARG A 339 -15.40 14.16 -4.64
C ARG A 339 -14.47 13.78 -5.79
N LEU A 340 -13.97 12.55 -5.81
CA LEU A 340 -13.08 12.05 -6.87
C LEU A 340 -13.78 12.05 -8.24
N ILE A 341 -14.99 11.49 -8.34
CA ILE A 341 -15.78 11.49 -9.59
C ILE A 341 -16.01 12.91 -10.09
N ARG A 342 -16.37 13.83 -9.18
CA ARG A 342 -16.61 15.24 -9.56
C ARG A 342 -15.34 15.94 -10.01
N ARG A 343 -14.20 15.72 -9.36
CA ARG A 343 -12.89 16.24 -9.81
C ARG A 343 -12.55 15.75 -11.23
N VAL A 344 -12.76 14.47 -11.52
CA VAL A 344 -12.59 13.91 -12.86
C VAL A 344 -13.49 14.65 -13.86
N LEU A 345 -14.79 14.73 -13.59
CA LEU A 345 -15.75 15.38 -14.48
C LEU A 345 -15.44 16.86 -14.69
N THR A 346 -15.04 17.58 -13.64
CA THR A 346 -14.65 18.99 -13.77
C THR A 346 -13.46 19.14 -14.70
N ARG A 347 -12.43 18.30 -14.59
CA ARG A 347 -11.28 18.33 -15.52
C ARG A 347 -11.70 18.03 -16.95
N LEU A 348 -12.51 16.98 -17.16
CA LEU A 348 -12.95 16.58 -18.49
C LEU A 348 -13.83 17.64 -19.16
N TRP A 349 -14.75 18.26 -18.41
CA TRP A 349 -15.69 19.25 -18.92
C TRP A 349 -15.10 20.66 -19.07
N ARG A 350 -13.92 20.93 -18.52
CA ARG A 350 -13.16 22.14 -18.83
C ARG A 350 -12.66 22.12 -20.28
N GLU A 351 -12.28 20.95 -20.78
CA GLU A 351 -11.82 20.76 -22.17
C GLU A 351 -13.00 20.56 -23.13
N ASP A 352 -13.92 19.63 -22.80
CA ASP A 352 -15.11 19.34 -23.60
C ASP A 352 -16.27 18.84 -22.70
N GLU A 353 -17.35 19.62 -22.63
CA GLU A 353 -18.54 19.30 -21.84
C GLU A 353 -19.30 18.05 -22.32
N THR A 354 -18.99 17.54 -23.51
CA THR A 354 -19.59 16.32 -24.05
C THR A 354 -18.94 15.05 -23.53
N HIS A 355 -17.75 15.15 -22.92
CA HIS A 355 -17.05 14.01 -22.34
C HIS A 355 -17.91 13.30 -21.28
N SER A 356 -17.95 11.97 -21.38
CA SER A 356 -18.80 11.14 -20.53
C SER A 356 -18.06 9.93 -19.99
N LEU A 357 -18.36 9.55 -18.75
CA LEU A 357 -17.89 8.31 -18.14
C LEU A 357 -18.60 7.08 -18.73
N SER A 358 -19.62 7.26 -19.57
CA SER A 358 -20.22 6.16 -20.35
C SER A 358 -19.24 5.52 -21.31
N ASP A 359 -18.22 6.28 -21.74
CA ASP A 359 -17.30 5.89 -22.79
C ASP A 359 -16.18 4.97 -22.27
N LEU A 360 -16.03 4.88 -20.95
CA LEU A 360 -15.10 3.97 -20.30
C LEU A 360 -15.34 2.53 -20.76
N PRO A 361 -14.31 1.74 -21.10
CA PRO A 361 -14.47 0.31 -21.37
C PRO A 361 -14.77 -0.47 -20.08
N ASP A 362 -15.54 -1.56 -20.16
CA ASP A 362 -15.74 -2.45 -19.01
C ASP A 362 -14.45 -3.20 -18.65
N GLU A 363 -13.55 -3.41 -19.62
CA GLU A 363 -12.30 -4.14 -19.46
C GLU A 363 -11.40 -3.52 -18.38
N VAL A 364 -11.07 -2.23 -18.49
CA VAL A 364 -10.18 -1.55 -17.52
C VAL A 364 -10.76 -1.54 -16.11
N ILE A 365 -12.09 -1.45 -15.98
CA ILE A 365 -12.79 -1.55 -14.68
C ILE A 365 -12.64 -2.96 -14.12
N THR A 366 -12.89 -3.97 -14.95
CA THR A 366 -12.89 -5.37 -14.53
C THR A 366 -11.48 -5.84 -14.18
N GLU A 367 -10.47 -5.43 -14.95
CA GLU A 367 -9.06 -5.70 -14.66
C GLU A 367 -8.61 -5.05 -13.36
N THR A 368 -9.00 -3.78 -13.12
CA THR A 368 -8.71 -3.10 -11.85
C THR A 368 -9.34 -3.85 -10.66
N LEU A 369 -10.59 -4.30 -10.77
CA LEU A 369 -11.24 -5.10 -9.73
C LEU A 369 -10.52 -6.43 -9.51
N ARG A 370 -10.08 -7.12 -10.58
CA ARG A 370 -9.34 -8.39 -10.47
C ARG A 370 -7.99 -8.20 -9.80
N HIS A 371 -7.22 -7.19 -10.20
CA HIS A 371 -5.94 -6.81 -9.59
C HIS A 371 -6.10 -6.65 -8.07
N PHE A 372 -7.13 -5.91 -7.65
CA PHE A 372 -7.44 -5.71 -6.23
C PHE A 372 -8.18 -6.86 -5.53
N ARG A 373 -8.35 -8.00 -6.22
CA ARG A 373 -9.07 -9.20 -5.74
C ARG A 373 -10.51 -8.91 -5.29
N GLN A 374 -11.18 -7.99 -5.97
CA GLN A 374 -12.57 -7.60 -5.77
C GLN A 374 -13.49 -8.29 -6.77
N ASP A 375 -14.80 -8.29 -6.52
CA ASP A 375 -15.77 -8.93 -7.43
C ASP A 375 -15.84 -8.16 -8.76
N PRO A 376 -15.46 -8.78 -9.91
CA PRO A 376 -15.54 -8.15 -11.23
C PRO A 376 -16.97 -7.79 -11.65
N ARG A 377 -18.00 -8.32 -10.97
CA ARG A 377 -19.42 -8.01 -11.23
C ARG A 377 -19.92 -6.76 -10.51
N THR A 378 -19.07 -6.07 -9.75
CA THR A 378 -19.43 -4.82 -9.05
C THR A 378 -20.01 -3.81 -10.05
N PRO A 379 -21.20 -3.21 -9.79
CA PRO A 379 -21.89 -2.35 -10.74
C PRO A 379 -21.29 -0.93 -10.82
N VAL A 380 -19.99 -0.83 -11.10
CA VAL A 380 -19.21 0.41 -11.11
C VAL A 380 -19.78 1.44 -12.10
N ARG A 381 -20.00 1.03 -13.35
CA ARG A 381 -20.48 1.91 -14.42
C ARG A 381 -21.79 2.61 -14.06
N GLY A 382 -22.76 1.86 -13.51
CA GLY A 382 -24.03 2.43 -13.09
C GLY A 382 -23.85 3.53 -12.05
N VAL A 383 -22.99 3.32 -11.07
CA VAL A 383 -22.69 4.30 -10.01
C VAL A 383 -22.00 5.54 -10.57
N LEU A 384 -21.02 5.38 -11.47
CA LEU A 384 -20.34 6.50 -12.13
C LEU A 384 -21.32 7.38 -12.91
N LEU A 385 -22.19 6.76 -13.71
CA LEU A 385 -23.18 7.47 -14.52
C LEU A 385 -24.23 8.18 -13.67
N ASP A 386 -24.65 7.57 -12.56
CA ASP A 386 -25.60 8.18 -11.63
C ASP A 386 -25.03 9.45 -10.99
N GLU A 387 -23.76 9.41 -10.55
CA GLU A 387 -23.10 10.59 -10.00
C GLU A 387 -22.81 11.64 -11.09
N GLN A 388 -22.42 11.24 -12.30
CA GLN A 388 -22.26 12.16 -13.44
C GLN A 388 -23.54 12.93 -13.74
N ARG A 389 -24.70 12.26 -13.79
CA ARG A 389 -25.99 12.93 -14.04
C ARG A 389 -26.31 13.95 -12.95
N ARG A 390 -26.16 13.55 -11.67
CA ARG A 390 -26.37 14.44 -10.52
C ARG A 390 -25.45 15.64 -10.53
N PHE A 391 -24.17 15.42 -10.86
CA PHE A 391 -23.20 16.50 -10.94
C PHE A 391 -23.47 17.44 -12.12
N GLY A 392 -23.84 16.91 -13.28
CA GLY A 392 -24.21 17.74 -14.44
C GLY A 392 -25.42 18.63 -14.16
N GLU A 393 -26.43 18.14 -13.45
CA GLU A 393 -27.56 18.96 -12.98
C GLU A 393 -27.13 20.07 -12.03
N LEU A 394 -26.21 19.76 -11.12
CA LEU A 394 -25.62 20.71 -10.18
C LEU A 394 -24.84 21.81 -10.93
N VAL A 395 -23.96 21.44 -11.86
CA VAL A 395 -23.18 22.38 -12.69
C VAL A 395 -24.08 23.30 -13.51
N ARG A 396 -25.11 22.75 -14.19
CA ARG A 396 -26.09 23.56 -14.96
C ARG A 396 -26.85 24.54 -14.07
N ARG A 397 -27.16 24.16 -12.83
CA ARG A 397 -27.75 25.07 -11.84
C ARG A 397 -26.73 26.12 -11.39
N GLY A 398 -25.51 25.71 -11.09
CA GLY A 398 -24.43 26.58 -10.64
C GLY A 398 -24.09 27.68 -11.63
N ARG A 399 -23.93 27.35 -12.91
CA ARG A 399 -23.68 28.35 -13.98
C ARG A 399 -24.76 29.44 -14.05
N ARG A 400 -26.04 29.08 -13.85
CA ARG A 400 -27.15 30.04 -13.82
C ARG A 400 -27.08 30.98 -12.61
N VAL A 401 -26.61 30.47 -11.46
CA VAL A 401 -26.45 31.28 -10.25
C VAL A 401 -25.20 32.16 -10.34
N LEU A 402 -24.06 31.59 -10.77
CA LEU A 402 -22.79 32.30 -10.95
C LEU A 402 -22.86 33.40 -12.00
N GLY A 403 -23.75 33.29 -12.99
CA GLY A 403 -24.02 34.38 -13.94
C GLY A 403 -24.39 35.71 -13.27
N ARG A 404 -24.89 35.68 -12.02
CA ARG A 404 -25.24 36.87 -11.23
C ARG A 404 -24.03 37.57 -10.60
N TYR A 405 -22.89 36.90 -10.56
CA TYR A 405 -21.65 37.37 -9.93
C TYR A 405 -20.63 37.88 -10.94
N ARG A 406 -20.94 37.82 -12.25
CA ARG A 406 -20.07 38.26 -13.35
C ARG A 406 -19.52 39.67 -13.13
N GLY A 407 -18.21 39.84 -13.35
CA GLY A 407 -17.54 41.13 -13.31
C GLY A 407 -17.01 41.56 -11.94
N ARG A 408 -17.06 40.68 -10.92
CA ARG A 408 -16.35 40.89 -9.65
C ARG A 408 -15.72 39.58 -9.13
N PRO A 409 -14.63 39.61 -8.36
CA PRO A 409 -14.15 38.42 -7.66
C PRO A 409 -15.22 37.88 -6.70
N LEU A 410 -15.29 36.55 -6.56
CA LEU A 410 -16.09 35.91 -5.53
C LEU A 410 -15.40 36.10 -4.17
N THR A 411 -16.17 36.45 -3.15
CA THR A 411 -15.70 36.49 -1.76
C THR A 411 -15.90 35.14 -1.06
N ASP A 412 -15.27 34.94 0.08
CA ASP A 412 -15.50 33.75 0.91
C ASP A 412 -16.97 33.61 1.33
N ASP A 413 -17.65 34.73 1.56
CA ASP A 413 -19.09 34.75 1.85
C ASP A 413 -19.92 34.29 0.64
N ASP A 414 -19.52 34.65 -0.58
CA ASP A 414 -20.16 34.17 -1.81
C ASP A 414 -19.96 32.65 -1.96
N LEU A 415 -18.74 32.15 -1.71
CA LEU A 415 -18.42 30.73 -1.74
C LEU A 415 -19.22 29.93 -0.71
N HIS A 416 -19.32 30.44 0.54
CA HIS A 416 -20.16 29.86 1.57
C HIS A 416 -21.64 29.86 1.17
N TYR A 417 -22.16 30.97 0.64
CA TYR A 417 -23.55 31.05 0.19
C TYR A 417 -23.85 30.05 -0.94
N LEU A 418 -22.96 29.94 -1.91
CA LEU A 418 -23.09 29.02 -3.05
C LEU A 418 -23.02 27.56 -2.59
N HIS A 419 -22.18 27.27 -1.60
CA HIS A 419 -22.11 25.97 -0.95
C HIS A 419 -23.40 25.64 -0.19
N ASP A 420 -23.81 26.50 0.75
CA ASP A 420 -24.91 26.19 1.67
C ASP A 420 -26.28 26.26 1.00
N THR A 421 -26.48 27.19 0.07
CA THR A 421 -27.78 27.41 -0.59
C THR A 421 -27.95 26.60 -1.86
N HIS A 422 -26.85 26.39 -2.60
CA HIS A 422 -26.89 25.75 -3.92
C HIS A 422 -26.16 24.41 -3.98
N GLY A 423 -25.50 23.99 -2.89
CA GLY A 423 -24.76 22.73 -2.82
C GLY A 423 -23.54 22.71 -3.75
N LEU A 424 -23.00 23.88 -4.11
CA LEU A 424 -21.85 24.04 -5.01
C LEU A 424 -20.57 24.08 -4.16
N PRO A 425 -19.75 23.02 -4.17
CA PRO A 425 -18.49 23.01 -3.45
C PRO A 425 -17.58 24.16 -3.95
N PRO A 426 -16.82 24.83 -3.06
CA PRO A 426 -15.92 25.92 -3.45
C PRO A 426 -14.99 25.54 -4.60
N GLU A 427 -14.47 24.32 -4.62
CA GLU A 427 -13.62 23.83 -5.70
C GLU A 427 -14.33 23.82 -7.07
N VAL A 428 -15.59 23.38 -7.10
CA VAL A 428 -16.42 23.38 -8.31
C VAL A 428 -16.76 24.82 -8.71
N VAL A 429 -16.99 25.70 -7.75
CA VAL A 429 -17.27 27.11 -8.00
C VAL A 429 -16.07 27.80 -8.64
N THR A 430 -14.87 27.64 -8.08
CA THR A 430 -13.65 28.24 -8.62
C THR A 430 -13.42 27.80 -10.07
N ASP A 431 -13.51 26.48 -10.33
CA ASP A 431 -13.37 25.93 -11.69
C ASP A 431 -14.42 26.47 -12.67
N LEU A 432 -15.69 26.59 -12.24
CA LEU A 432 -16.76 27.12 -13.07
C LEU A 432 -16.66 28.64 -13.27
N TYR A 433 -16.11 29.38 -12.30
CA TYR A 433 -16.05 30.84 -12.33
C TYR A 433 -14.94 31.36 -13.24
N GLU A 434 -13.79 30.67 -13.29
CA GLU A 434 -12.72 30.93 -14.25
C GLU A 434 -13.23 30.82 -15.70
N GLY A 435 -14.03 29.79 -15.99
CA GLY A 435 -14.61 29.59 -17.33
C GLY A 435 -15.78 30.52 -17.69
N VAL A 436 -16.34 31.27 -16.73
CA VAL A 436 -17.43 32.24 -16.95
C VAL A 436 -16.91 33.69 -17.02
N SER A 437 -15.67 33.92 -16.57
CA SER A 437 -15.00 35.22 -16.57
C SER A 437 -14.11 35.46 -17.81
N ALA A 438 -13.85 34.42 -18.59
CA ALA A 438 -13.37 34.48 -19.97
C ALA A 438 -14.56 34.61 -20.94
#